data_AF-A0A960GWS3-F1
#
_entry.id   AF-A0A960GWS3-F1
#
_cell.length_a   1.000
_cell.length_b   1.000
_cell.length_c   1.000
_cell.angle_alpha   90.00
_cell.angle_beta   90.00
_cell.angle_gamma   90.00
#
_symmetry.space_group_name_H-M   'P 1'
#
loop_
_entity.id
_entity.type
_entity.pdbx_description
1 polymer ?
#
loop_
_entity_poly.entity_id
_entity_poly.type
_entity_poly.pdbx_seq_one_letter_code
_entity_poly.pdbx_strand_id
1 'polypeptide(L)'
;IAWIGAMKFTQFEAEGIQPLVANSPAMAWLYDVFSVRTLSALLGVVELSTAALIAIKPWAPRVSIAGSLLATGLFVATLSFLVTTPGVWAAAGGGFPALSDIGGFLIKDVALLGLSVWTLGDALRAASPSGGAPTFTG
;
A
#
# COMPACT_ATOMS: atom_id res chain seq x y z
N ILE A 1 5.77 5.57 1.14
CA ILE A 1 4.85 5.56 -0.01
C ILE A 1 5.40 6.43 -1.14
N ALA A 2 5.55 7.76 -0.98
CA ALA A 2 5.98 8.64 -2.08
C ALA A 2 7.27 8.18 -2.81
N TRP A 3 8.31 7.80 -2.06
CA TRP A 3 9.56 7.29 -2.64
C TRP A 3 9.37 5.98 -3.41
N ILE A 4 8.58 5.05 -2.85
CA ILE A 4 8.26 3.76 -3.50
C ILE A 4 7.54 4.04 -4.83
N GLY A 5 6.58 4.97 -4.83
CA GLY A 5 5.81 5.33 -6.01
C GLY A 5 6.65 6.01 -7.09
N ALA A 6 7.59 6.86 -6.69
CA ALA A 6 8.53 7.48 -7.62
C ALA A 6 9.45 6.43 -8.29
N MET A 7 9.88 5.42 -7.54
CA MET A 7 10.73 4.36 -8.08
C MET A 7 10.01 3.49 -9.12
N LYS A 8 8.67 3.39 -9.08
CA LYS A 8 7.87 2.61 -10.03
C LYS A 8 7.95 3.06 -11.50
N PHE A 9 8.48 4.25 -11.76
CA PHE A 9 8.73 4.75 -13.11
C PHE A 9 10.06 4.24 -13.69
N THR A 10 10.86 3.53 -12.89
CA THR A 10 12.13 2.94 -13.34
C THR A 10 11.91 1.54 -13.91
N GLN A 11 12.79 1.13 -14.83
CA GLN A 11 12.79 -0.25 -15.34
C GLN A 11 13.09 -1.27 -14.24
N PHE A 12 14.01 -0.92 -13.34
CA PHE A 12 14.40 -1.75 -12.21
C PHE A 12 13.20 -2.17 -11.35
N GLU A 13 12.35 -1.22 -10.94
CA GLU A 13 11.15 -1.56 -10.17
C GLU A 13 10.11 -2.33 -10.96
N ALA A 14 9.95 -2.01 -12.25
CA ALA A 14 8.98 -2.70 -13.10
C ALA A 14 9.31 -4.19 -13.22
N GLU A 15 10.59 -4.53 -13.40
CA GLU A 15 11.08 -5.92 -13.40
C GLU A 15 10.99 -6.55 -12.01
N GLY A 16 11.26 -5.78 -10.95
CA GLY A 16 11.20 -6.26 -9.57
C GLY A 16 9.80 -6.70 -9.11
N ILE A 17 8.74 -6.00 -9.51
CA ILE A 17 7.36 -6.38 -9.14
C ILE A 17 6.70 -7.38 -10.08
N GLN A 18 7.22 -7.52 -11.29
CA GLN A 18 6.64 -8.40 -12.30
C GLN A 18 6.35 -9.82 -11.79
N PRO A 19 7.31 -10.51 -11.13
CA PRO A 19 7.05 -11.87 -10.66
C PRO A 19 6.00 -11.91 -9.55
N LEU A 20 5.88 -10.87 -8.73
CA LEU A 20 4.88 -10.81 -7.64
C LEU A 20 3.46 -10.73 -8.22
N VAL A 21 3.27 -9.84 -9.18
CA VAL A 21 1.96 -9.63 -9.82
C VAL A 21 1.58 -10.83 -10.68
N ALA A 22 2.52 -11.41 -11.43
CA ALA A 22 2.26 -12.55 -12.32
C ALA A 22 1.82 -13.81 -11.57
N ASN A 23 2.24 -13.99 -10.32
CA ASN A 23 1.84 -15.11 -9.48
C ASN A 23 0.59 -14.82 -8.62
N SER A 24 0.00 -13.63 -8.71
CA SER A 24 -1.19 -13.27 -7.95
C SER A 24 -2.47 -13.58 -8.72
N PRO A 25 -3.36 -14.47 -8.22
CA PRO A 25 -4.62 -14.77 -8.89
C PRO A 25 -5.52 -13.54 -9.11
N ALA A 26 -5.39 -12.53 -8.24
CA ALA A 26 -6.19 -11.31 -8.32
C ALA A 26 -5.66 -10.31 -9.36
N MET A 27 -4.38 -10.39 -9.73
CA MET A 27 -3.69 -9.35 -10.50
C MET A 27 -3.00 -9.85 -11.77
N ALA A 28 -2.75 -11.15 -11.92
CA ALA A 28 -2.02 -11.70 -13.05
C ALA A 28 -2.67 -11.35 -14.40
N TRP A 29 -4.00 -11.33 -14.46
CA TRP A 29 -4.77 -10.95 -15.65
C TRP A 29 -4.50 -9.51 -16.12
N LEU A 30 -3.99 -8.62 -15.26
CA LEU A 30 -3.65 -7.26 -15.65
C LEU A 30 -2.55 -7.24 -16.72
N TYR A 31 -1.70 -8.27 -16.77
CA TYR A 31 -0.68 -8.39 -17.82
C TYR A 31 -1.22 -8.79 -19.19
N ASP A 32 -2.47 -9.27 -19.27
CA ASP A 32 -3.14 -9.49 -20.56
C ASP A 32 -3.61 -8.17 -21.18
N VAL A 33 -3.76 -7.11 -20.36
CA VAL A 33 -4.26 -5.79 -20.77
C VAL A 33 -3.15 -4.74 -20.81
N PHE A 34 -2.21 -4.80 -19.86
CA PHE A 34 -1.17 -3.80 -19.66
C PHE A 34 0.23 -4.41 -19.75
N SER A 35 1.16 -3.66 -20.33
CA SER A 35 2.58 -4.04 -20.26
C SER A 35 3.12 -3.94 -18.83
N VAL A 36 4.21 -4.65 -18.55
CA VAL A 36 4.93 -4.61 -17.26
C VAL A 36 5.27 -3.17 -16.85
N ARG A 37 5.77 -2.37 -17.79
CA ARG A 37 6.13 -0.96 -17.54
C ARG A 37 4.91 -0.10 -17.29
N THR A 38 3.84 -0.30 -18.06
CA THR A 38 2.59 0.45 -17.89
C THR A 38 1.97 0.16 -16.52
N LEU A 39 1.89 -1.11 -16.13
CA LEU A 39 1.32 -1.49 -14.85
C LEU A 39 2.15 -0.94 -13.68
N SER A 40 3.48 -1.02 -13.76
CA SER A 40 4.37 -0.41 -12.77
C SER A 40 4.12 1.11 -12.67
N ALA A 41 4.10 1.83 -13.79
CA ALA A 41 3.84 3.26 -13.80
C ALA A 41 2.47 3.63 -13.22
N LEU A 42 1.42 2.84 -13.50
CA LEU A 42 0.08 3.03 -12.93
C LEU A 42 0.10 2.87 -11.40
N LEU A 43 0.76 1.82 -10.88
CA LEU A 43 0.97 1.66 -9.44
C LEU A 43 1.74 2.84 -8.85
N GLY A 44 2.75 3.35 -9.56
CA GLY A 44 3.49 4.56 -9.18
C GLY A 44 2.60 5.79 -9.03
N VAL A 45 1.72 6.04 -9.99
CA VAL A 45 0.72 7.13 -9.93
C VAL A 45 -0.20 6.96 -8.73
N VAL A 46 -0.69 5.74 -8.49
CA VAL A 46 -1.58 5.44 -7.35
C VAL A 46 -0.85 5.67 -6.03
N GLU A 47 0.39 5.22 -5.87
CA GLU A 47 1.19 5.43 -4.67
C GLU A 47 1.51 6.91 -4.41
N LEU A 48 1.90 7.66 -5.44
CA LEU A 48 2.15 9.10 -5.33
C LEU A 48 0.88 9.87 -4.96
N SER A 49 -0.24 9.53 -5.60
CA SER A 49 -1.54 10.13 -5.30
C SER A 49 -1.97 9.81 -3.87
N THR A 50 -1.79 8.56 -3.44
CA THR A 50 -2.05 8.11 -2.07
C THR A 50 -1.22 8.90 -1.05
N ALA A 51 0.07 9.11 -1.32
CA ALA A 51 0.94 9.89 -0.45
C ALA A 51 0.48 11.36 -0.35
N ALA A 52 0.09 11.97 -1.47
CA ALA A 52 -0.43 13.34 -1.49
C ALA A 52 -1.75 13.46 -0.71
N LEU A 53 -2.67 12.50 -0.88
CA LEU A 53 -3.95 12.46 -0.17
C LEU A 53 -3.75 12.34 1.34
N ILE A 54 -2.82 11.48 1.80
CA ILE A 54 -2.51 11.38 3.24
C ILE A 54 -1.88 12.69 3.76
N ALA A 55 -0.99 13.30 2.98
CA ALA A 55 -0.29 14.52 3.40
C ALA A 55 -1.23 15.75 3.55
N ILE A 56 -2.37 15.78 2.85
CA ILE A 56 -3.31 16.92 2.93
C ILE A 56 -4.13 16.97 4.23
N LYS A 57 -3.98 15.97 5.12
CA LYS A 57 -4.71 15.86 6.39
C LYS A 57 -4.85 17.18 7.19
N PRO A 58 -3.81 18.03 7.37
CA PRO A 58 -3.92 19.24 8.18
C PRO A 58 -4.99 20.23 7.70
N TRP A 59 -5.29 20.23 6.39
CA TRP A 59 -6.27 21.13 5.78
C TRP A 59 -7.58 20.43 5.43
N ALA A 60 -7.51 19.16 5.01
CA ALA A 60 -8.65 18.40 4.53
C ALA A 60 -8.61 16.96 5.08
N PRO A 61 -8.93 16.75 6.38
CA PRO A 61 -8.87 15.42 7.01
C PRO A 61 -9.80 14.42 6.32
N ARG A 62 -10.94 14.87 5.78
CA ARG A 62 -11.85 14.03 4.98
C ARG A 62 -11.22 13.47 3.71
N VAL A 63 -10.36 14.24 3.05
CA VAL A 63 -9.63 13.78 1.85
C VAL A 63 -8.54 12.79 2.25
N SER A 64 -7.88 13.02 3.39
CA SER A 64 -6.90 12.09 3.94
C SER A 64 -7.47 10.72 4.26
N ILE A 65 -8.76 10.60 4.61
CA ILE A 65 -9.42 9.30 4.79
C ILE A 65 -9.31 8.46 3.51
N ALA A 66 -9.59 9.05 2.34
CA ALA A 66 -9.49 8.34 1.07
C ALA A 66 -8.05 7.90 0.79
N GLY A 67 -7.07 8.77 1.05
CA GLY A 67 -5.65 8.41 0.95
C GLY A 67 -5.27 7.25 1.86
N SER A 68 -5.67 7.30 3.13
CA SER A 68 -5.37 6.22 4.08
C SER A 68 -6.03 4.90 3.71
N LEU A 69 -7.27 4.92 3.21
CA LEU A 69 -7.96 3.71 2.70
C LEU A 69 -7.24 3.11 1.49
N LEU A 70 -6.81 3.96 0.54
CA LEU A 70 -6.01 3.51 -0.61
C LEU A 70 -4.69 2.89 -0.16
N ALA A 71 -3.97 3.52 0.78
CA ALA A 71 -2.75 2.96 1.33
C ALA A 71 -2.97 1.60 2.01
N THR A 72 -4.03 1.46 2.80
CA THR A 72 -4.39 0.18 3.43
C THR A 72 -4.65 -0.89 2.36
N GLY A 73 -5.42 -0.56 1.32
CA GLY A 73 -5.66 -1.47 0.20
C GLY A 73 -4.38 -1.90 -0.52
N LEU A 74 -3.48 -0.96 -0.80
CA LEU A 74 -2.18 -1.26 -1.43
C LEU A 74 -1.33 -2.20 -0.58
N PHE A 75 -1.20 -1.96 0.73
CA PHE A 75 -0.38 -2.85 1.58
C PHE A 75 -1.03 -4.21 1.80
N VAL A 76 -2.37 -4.29 1.87
CA VAL A 76 -3.07 -5.59 1.87
C VAL A 76 -2.79 -6.35 0.57
N ALA A 77 -2.86 -5.67 -0.58
CA ALA A 77 -2.51 -6.25 -1.86
C ALA A 77 -1.06 -6.75 -1.88
N THR A 78 -0.09 -5.95 -1.42
CA THR A 78 1.31 -6.37 -1.38
C THR A 78 1.53 -7.56 -0.44
N LEU A 79 0.90 -7.56 0.74
CA LEU A 79 1.01 -8.68 1.69
C LEU A 79 0.33 -9.94 1.17
N SER A 80 -0.65 -9.85 0.29
CA SER A 80 -1.22 -11.03 -0.38
C SER A 80 -0.17 -11.81 -1.20
N PHE A 81 0.92 -11.15 -1.63
CA PHE A 81 2.03 -11.79 -2.31
C PHE A 81 2.82 -12.76 -1.42
N LEU A 82 2.78 -12.61 -0.09
CA LEU A 82 3.40 -13.57 0.83
C LEU A 82 2.83 -14.99 0.68
N VAL A 83 1.55 -15.07 0.31
CA VAL A 83 0.83 -16.34 0.16
C VAL A 83 0.81 -16.80 -1.29
N THR A 84 0.71 -15.87 -2.24
CA THR A 84 0.51 -16.18 -3.66
C THR A 84 1.83 -16.35 -4.42
N THR A 85 2.93 -15.76 -3.95
CA THR A 85 4.21 -15.81 -4.68
C THR A 85 5.07 -16.99 -4.24
N PRO A 86 5.50 -17.87 -5.15
CA PRO A 86 6.46 -18.93 -4.84
C PRO A 86 7.84 -18.33 -4.50
N GLY A 87 8.58 -19.00 -3.62
CA GLY A 87 9.91 -18.55 -3.21
C GLY A 87 9.95 -17.50 -2.11
N VAL A 88 8.79 -17.08 -1.56
CA VAL A 88 8.71 -16.26 -0.34
C VAL A 88 9.32 -16.96 0.87
N TRP A 89 9.08 -18.28 0.98
CA TRP A 89 9.63 -19.11 2.04
C TRP A 89 10.94 -19.74 1.58
N ALA A 90 12.01 -19.57 2.37
CA ALA A 90 13.34 -20.04 2.04
C ALA A 90 13.43 -21.56 2.19
N ALA A 91 13.56 -22.28 1.06
CA ALA A 91 13.74 -23.73 1.06
C ALA A 91 14.99 -24.16 1.84
N ALA A 92 16.09 -23.39 1.74
CA ALA A 92 17.32 -23.63 2.49
C ALA A 92 17.13 -23.54 4.02
N GLY A 93 16.11 -22.81 4.48
CA GLY A 93 15.73 -22.69 5.88
C GLY A 93 14.67 -23.70 6.34
N GLY A 94 14.33 -24.70 5.51
CA GLY A 94 13.29 -25.69 5.81
C GLY A 94 11.88 -25.29 5.38
N GLY A 95 11.72 -24.20 4.62
CA GLY A 95 10.41 -23.69 4.19
C GLY A 95 9.77 -22.77 5.24
N PHE A 96 8.45 -22.79 5.36
CA PHE A 96 7.75 -21.92 6.32
C PHE A 96 8.17 -22.24 7.78
N PRO A 97 8.49 -21.23 8.62
CA PRO A 97 8.35 -19.78 8.43
C PRO A 97 9.65 -19.04 8.03
N ALA A 98 10.70 -19.74 7.58
CA ALA A 98 11.95 -19.08 7.17
C ALA A 98 11.72 -18.21 5.92
N LEU A 99 12.10 -16.93 5.99
CA LEU A 99 11.89 -15.96 4.91
C LEU A 99 13.09 -15.91 3.96
N SER A 100 12.80 -15.85 2.66
CA SER A 100 13.79 -15.46 1.64
C SER A 100 13.95 -13.95 1.57
N ASP A 101 14.84 -13.45 0.72
CA ASP A 101 14.98 -12.00 0.47
C ASP A 101 13.67 -11.36 -0.02
N ILE A 102 12.90 -12.07 -0.86
CA ILE A 102 11.57 -11.64 -1.32
C ILE A 102 10.58 -11.64 -0.16
N GLY A 103 10.58 -12.71 0.66
CA GLY A 103 9.70 -12.77 1.83
C GLY A 103 10.00 -11.68 2.85
N GLY A 104 11.28 -11.38 3.10
CA GLY A 104 11.73 -10.28 3.94
C GLY A 104 11.35 -8.91 3.38
N PHE A 105 11.43 -8.73 2.05
CA PHE A 105 10.96 -7.51 1.40
C PHE A 105 9.46 -7.29 1.58
N LEU A 106 8.63 -8.34 1.53
CA LEU A 106 7.19 -8.25 1.66
C LEU A 106 6.73 -8.09 3.13
N ILE A 107 7.35 -8.82 4.06
CA ILE A 107 6.89 -8.82 5.47
C ILE A 107 7.01 -7.44 6.13
N LYS A 108 7.95 -6.61 5.67
CA LYS A 108 8.12 -5.24 6.19
C LYS A 108 6.85 -4.39 5.97
N ASP A 109 6.06 -4.72 4.95
CA ASP A 109 4.85 -3.97 4.61
C ASP A 109 3.74 -4.18 5.65
N VAL A 110 3.86 -5.15 6.56
CA VAL A 110 2.98 -5.28 7.74
C VAL A 110 3.05 -4.02 8.60
N ALA A 111 4.25 -3.46 8.79
CA ALA A 111 4.41 -2.21 9.55
C ALA A 111 3.73 -1.04 8.83
N LEU A 112 3.84 -0.99 7.50
CA LEU A 112 3.22 0.05 6.68
C LEU A 112 1.69 -0.09 6.61
N LEU A 113 1.17 -1.31 6.61
CA LEU A 113 -0.26 -1.59 6.77
C LEU A 113 -0.75 -1.04 8.12
N GLY A 114 -0.06 -1.36 9.21
CA GLY A 114 -0.38 -0.83 10.54
C GLY A 114 -0.38 0.70 10.57
N LEU A 115 0.63 1.33 9.96
CA LEU A 115 0.70 2.78 9.85
C LEU A 115 -0.46 3.36 9.02
N SER A 116 -0.82 2.73 7.91
CA SER A 116 -1.93 3.19 7.07
C SER A 116 -3.26 3.17 7.83
N VAL A 117 -3.54 2.09 8.58
CA VAL A 117 -4.74 1.96 9.43
C VAL A 117 -4.71 2.99 10.55
N TRP A 118 -3.55 3.25 11.13
CA TRP A 118 -3.40 4.31 12.13
C TRP A 118 -3.72 5.70 11.55
N THR A 119 -3.17 6.04 10.38
CA THR A 119 -3.47 7.32 9.71
C THR A 119 -4.95 7.45 9.36
N LEU A 120 -5.61 6.35 9.00
CA LEU A 120 -7.06 6.32 8.76
C LEU A 120 -7.84 6.69 10.01
N GLY A 121 -7.54 6.05 11.15
CA GLY A 121 -8.19 6.34 12.43
C GLY A 121 -7.95 7.77 12.90
N ASP A 122 -6.73 8.28 12.69
CA ASP A 122 -6.34 9.66 12.99
C ASP A 122 -7.08 10.68 12.09
N ALA A 123 -7.20 10.42 10.79
CA ALA A 123 -7.97 11.25 9.86
C ALA A 123 -9.48 11.26 10.17
N LEU A 124 -10.05 10.11 10.56
CA LEU A 124 -11.46 10.00 10.98
C LEU A 124 -11.75 10.82 12.24
N ARG A 125 -10.85 10.80 13.22
CA ARG A 125 -10.97 11.63 14.43
C ARG A 125 -10.91 13.12 14.10
N ALA A 126 -9.97 13.53 13.25
CA ALA A 126 -9.83 14.92 12.83
C ALA A 126 -11.00 15.42 11.96
N ALA A 127 -11.69 14.53 11.25
CA ALA A 127 -12.87 14.84 10.44
C ALA A 127 -14.19 14.84 11.23
N SER A 128 -14.17 14.35 12.47
CA SER A 128 -15.36 14.34 13.33
C SER A 128 -15.69 15.78 13.72
N PRO A 129 -16.94 16.25 13.55
CA PRO A 129 -17.34 17.56 14.03
C PRO A 129 -17.03 17.62 15.52
N SER A 130 -16.26 18.63 15.95
CA SER A 130 -16.11 18.95 17.37
C SER A 130 -17.51 18.94 17.97
N GLY A 131 -17.79 18.02 18.89
CA GLY A 131 -19.06 17.99 19.60
C GLY A 131 -19.34 19.39 20.11
N GLY A 132 -20.42 20.01 19.63
CA GLY A 132 -20.77 21.37 19.97
C GLY A 132 -20.78 21.49 21.50
N ALA A 133 -19.87 22.29 22.04
CA ALA A 133 -19.99 22.70 23.43
C ALA A 133 -21.35 23.42 23.53
N PRO A 134 -22.27 23.00 24.41
CA PRO A 134 -23.48 23.76 24.64
C PRO A 134 -23.05 25.14 25.12
N THR A 135 -23.28 26.14 24.27
CA THR A 135 -23.14 27.54 24.65
C THR A 135 -24.32 27.82 25.56
N PHE A 136 -24.15 27.60 26.86
CA PHE A 136 -25.10 28.07 27.86
C PHE A 136 -25.00 29.59 27.93
N THR A 137 -25.85 30.25 27.15
CA THR A 137 -26.26 31.64 27.39
C THR A 137 -27.59 31.62 28.13
N GLY A 138 -27.60 32.12 29.37
CA GLY A 138 -28.81 32.31 30.17
C GLY A 138 -28.61 31.96 31.63
#